data_AF-A0A4P9WQZ1-F1
#
_entry.id   AF-A0A4P9WQZ1-F1
#
_cell.length_a   1.000
_cell.length_b   1.000
_cell.length_c   1.000
_cell.angle_alpha   90.00
_cell.angle_beta   90.00
_cell.angle_gamma   90.00
#
_symmetry.space_group_name_H-M   'P 1'
#
loop_
_entity.id
_entity.type
_entity.pdbx_description
1 polymer ?
#
loop_
_entity_poly.entity_id
_entity_poly.type
_entity_poly.pdbx_seq_one_letter_code
_entity_poly.pdbx_strand_id
1 'polypeptide(L)'
;MTATAAAEAEAAAMGLGPLAPGVPVALEQVQLALQVMYTPRQVPARITIANVWLQDFQKLPDAWRIATEQLRDPTLARPARLFFAQTLRQKTRHDVLDLPDHASRAALRESLCASVALPAIAGDVLVRLQLCLALADLALQGEWERPVPDMLARFSPPGAPAPPAHTRVLIDFLRVLPEELNGGRLQLDRRQMIDLAERVLRSAADETLQFLLGVLEAGVHAGDEDLQAEVLTTIESWLRDGDLDAVKISDTPITQYLIHCLQPEHP
;
A
#
# COMPACT_ATOMS: atom_id res chain seq x y z
N MET A 1 38.21 22.26 -4.06
CA MET A 1 36.74 22.01 -3.96
C MET A 1 36.52 20.88 -2.98
N THR A 2 35.58 21.03 -2.05
CA THR A 2 35.16 19.93 -1.16
C THR A 2 34.32 18.91 -1.96
N ALA A 3 34.24 17.66 -1.49
CA ALA A 3 33.43 16.62 -2.15
C ALA A 3 31.96 17.03 -2.29
N THR A 4 31.42 17.78 -1.32
CA THR A 4 30.06 18.35 -1.34
C THR A 4 29.86 19.34 -2.49
N ALA A 5 30.79 20.29 -2.68
CA ALA A 5 30.69 21.28 -3.76
C ALA A 5 30.76 20.65 -5.16
N ALA A 6 31.50 19.54 -5.30
CA ALA A 6 31.53 18.79 -6.55
C ALA A 6 30.21 18.06 -6.83
N ALA A 7 29.59 17.47 -5.80
CA ALA A 7 28.29 16.81 -5.93
C ALA A 7 27.16 17.81 -6.25
N GLU A 8 27.18 19.00 -5.64
CA GLU A 8 26.22 20.07 -5.93
C GLU A 8 26.35 20.59 -7.37
N ALA A 9 27.59 20.78 -7.85
CA ALA A 9 27.82 21.19 -9.24
C ALA A 9 27.35 20.14 -10.25
N GLU A 10 27.58 18.85 -9.95
CA GLU A 10 27.11 17.75 -10.80
C GLU A 10 25.58 17.61 -10.75
N ALA A 11 24.95 17.79 -9.59
CA ALA A 11 23.48 17.84 -9.46
C ALA A 11 22.88 18.97 -10.31
N ALA A 12 23.46 20.17 -10.25
CA ALA A 12 23.04 21.29 -11.09
C ALA A 12 23.22 20.98 -12.60
N ALA A 13 24.31 20.30 -12.98
CA ALA A 13 24.53 19.87 -14.36
C ALA A 13 23.52 18.81 -14.84
N MET A 14 22.93 18.04 -13.90
CA MET A 14 21.82 17.11 -14.15
C MET A 14 20.45 17.80 -14.19
N GLY A 15 20.38 19.12 -13.97
CA GLY A 15 19.12 19.86 -13.85
C GLY A 15 18.43 19.70 -12.49
N LEU A 16 19.13 19.18 -11.48
CA LEU A 16 18.63 19.02 -10.12
C LEU A 16 19.02 20.26 -9.30
N GLY A 17 18.04 21.12 -9.06
CA GLY A 17 18.18 22.30 -8.23
C GLY A 17 18.21 21.95 -6.74
N PRO A 18 18.61 22.91 -5.89
CA PRO A 18 18.63 22.72 -4.44
C PRO A 18 17.21 22.54 -3.90
N LEU A 19 17.07 21.58 -2.99
CA LEU A 19 15.84 21.34 -2.25
C LEU A 19 15.87 22.17 -0.96
N ALA A 20 14.87 23.02 -0.75
CA ALA A 20 14.75 23.85 0.44
C ALA A 20 13.31 23.82 0.98
N PRO A 21 13.11 23.78 2.31
CA PRO A 21 11.78 23.90 2.90
C PRO A 21 11.08 25.19 2.44
N GLY A 22 9.83 25.07 1.98
CA GLY A 22 9.02 26.20 1.53
C GLY A 22 9.30 26.67 0.09
N VAL A 23 10.28 26.08 -0.60
CA VAL A 23 10.48 26.30 -2.04
C VAL A 23 9.78 25.18 -2.82
N PRO A 24 8.84 25.51 -3.73
CA PRO A 24 8.16 24.50 -4.52
C PRO A 24 9.15 23.67 -5.37
N VAL A 25 8.99 22.35 -5.32
CA VAL A 25 9.78 21.42 -6.13
C VAL A 25 9.11 21.30 -7.50
N ALA A 26 9.88 21.56 -8.56
CA ALA A 26 9.40 21.39 -9.93
C ALA A 26 9.32 19.89 -10.26
N LEU A 27 8.19 19.45 -10.85
CA LEU A 27 7.95 18.06 -11.22
C LEU A 27 9.04 17.55 -12.18
N GLU A 28 9.50 18.43 -13.07
CA GLU A 28 10.53 18.15 -14.07
C GLU A 28 11.84 17.70 -13.40
N GLN A 29 12.19 18.27 -12.24
CA GLN A 29 13.40 17.87 -11.50
C GLN A 29 13.27 16.44 -10.96
N VAL A 30 12.08 16.08 -10.46
CA VAL A 30 11.80 14.71 -9.99
C VAL A 30 11.86 13.73 -11.15
N GLN A 31 11.29 14.09 -12.30
CA GLN A 31 11.33 13.27 -13.51
C GLN A 31 12.75 13.08 -14.03
N LEU A 32 13.58 14.12 -14.03
CA LEU A 32 15.00 14.04 -14.41
C LEU A 32 15.78 13.13 -13.46
N ALA A 33 15.60 13.27 -12.15
CA ALA A 33 16.26 12.42 -11.17
C ALA A 33 15.85 10.94 -11.35
N LEU A 34 14.56 10.66 -11.56
CA LEU A 34 14.09 9.30 -11.84
C LEU A 34 14.62 8.76 -13.18
N GLN A 35 14.68 9.58 -14.21
CA GLN A 35 15.25 9.19 -15.50
C GLN A 35 16.71 8.75 -15.35
N VAL A 36 17.51 9.48 -14.54
CA VAL A 36 18.90 9.10 -14.25
C VAL A 36 18.96 7.72 -13.59
N MET A 37 18.07 7.43 -12.65
CA MET A 37 18.01 6.14 -11.95
C MET A 37 17.72 4.95 -12.88
N TYR A 38 16.96 5.18 -13.96
CA TYR A 38 16.50 4.12 -14.86
C TYR A 38 17.19 4.11 -16.22
N THR A 39 18.17 4.98 -16.46
CA THR A 39 18.95 5.01 -17.70
C THR A 39 20.00 3.88 -17.70
N PRO A 40 19.99 2.96 -18.68
CA PRO A 40 21.02 1.92 -18.77
C PRO A 40 22.42 2.53 -18.96
N ARG A 41 23.43 1.92 -18.33
CA ARG A 41 24.85 2.34 -18.44
C ARG A 41 25.10 3.80 -18.00
N GLN A 42 24.32 4.29 -17.04
CA GLN A 42 24.51 5.61 -16.44
C GLN A 42 25.77 5.66 -15.57
N VAL A 43 26.33 6.87 -15.42
CA VAL A 43 27.49 7.13 -14.56
C VAL A 43 27.13 6.85 -13.08
N PRO A 44 27.85 5.98 -12.36
CA PRO A 44 27.51 5.62 -10.97
C PRO A 44 27.42 6.80 -10.00
N ALA A 45 28.25 7.83 -10.20
CA ALA A 45 28.21 9.06 -9.42
C ALA A 45 26.86 9.80 -9.59
N ARG A 46 26.32 9.88 -10.81
CA ARG A 46 25.02 10.51 -11.10
C ARG A 46 23.86 9.75 -10.48
N ILE A 47 23.92 8.41 -10.49
CA ILE A 47 22.93 7.56 -9.81
C ILE A 47 22.94 7.87 -8.30
N THR A 48 24.13 7.96 -7.70
CA THR A 48 24.27 8.27 -6.27
C THR A 48 23.69 9.64 -5.94
N ILE A 49 24.01 10.65 -6.74
CA ILE A 49 23.49 12.02 -6.58
C ILE A 49 21.96 12.06 -6.75
N ALA A 50 21.42 11.46 -7.80
CA ALA A 50 19.97 11.41 -8.03
C ALA A 50 19.25 10.67 -6.90
N ASN A 51 19.82 9.57 -6.40
CA ASN A 51 19.23 8.82 -5.29
C ASN A 51 19.18 9.65 -4.00
N VAL A 52 20.27 10.34 -3.65
CA VAL A 52 20.31 11.24 -2.47
C VAL A 52 19.28 12.37 -2.65
N TRP A 53 19.25 12.99 -3.83
CA TRP A 53 18.29 14.06 -4.12
C TRP A 53 16.84 13.58 -4.00
N LEU A 54 16.52 12.38 -4.51
CA LEU A 54 15.18 11.80 -4.39
C LEU A 54 14.82 11.46 -2.94
N GLN A 55 15.77 10.98 -2.13
CA GLN A 55 15.57 10.75 -0.70
C GLN A 55 15.30 12.05 0.07
N ASP A 56 15.95 13.14 -0.31
CA ASP A 56 15.69 14.45 0.29
C ASP A 56 14.34 15.02 -0.18
N PHE A 57 13.98 14.80 -1.45
CA PHE A 57 12.65 15.15 -1.96
C PHE A 57 11.53 14.44 -1.18
N GLN A 58 11.68 13.15 -0.88
CA GLN A 58 10.67 12.37 -0.14
C GLN A 58 10.33 12.97 1.25
N LYS A 59 11.26 13.69 1.86
CA LYS A 59 11.07 14.35 3.16
C LYS A 59 10.27 15.66 3.06
N LEU A 60 10.13 16.24 1.86
CA LEU A 60 9.46 17.52 1.69
C LEU A 60 7.92 17.38 1.67
N PRO A 61 7.18 18.44 2.03
CA PRO A 61 5.71 18.46 1.90
C PRO A 61 5.22 18.22 0.47
N ASP A 62 5.94 18.76 -0.53
CA ASP A 62 5.60 18.64 -1.96
C ASP A 62 5.54 17.19 -2.45
N ALA A 63 6.25 16.27 -1.79
CA ALA A 63 6.23 14.87 -2.15
C ALA A 63 4.83 14.23 -2.02
N TRP A 64 3.97 14.72 -1.12
CA TRP A 64 2.57 14.28 -1.04
C TRP A 64 1.81 14.57 -2.34
N ARG A 65 1.87 15.84 -2.77
CA ARG A 65 1.16 16.34 -3.95
C ARG A 65 1.72 15.72 -5.23
N ILE A 66 3.04 15.76 -5.41
CA ILE A 66 3.67 15.24 -6.63
C ILE A 66 3.44 13.74 -6.76
N ALA A 67 3.59 12.96 -5.69
CA ALA A 67 3.38 11.51 -5.78
C ALA A 67 1.91 11.15 -6.06
N THR A 68 0.94 11.82 -5.42
CA THR A 68 -0.50 11.58 -5.68
C THR A 68 -0.90 11.98 -7.11
N GLU A 69 -0.38 13.09 -7.64
CA GLU A 69 -0.63 13.51 -9.02
C GLU A 69 0.00 12.54 -10.03
N GLN A 70 1.26 12.15 -9.84
CA GLN A 70 1.99 11.29 -10.77
C GLN A 70 1.41 9.88 -10.84
N LEU A 71 0.91 9.32 -9.73
CA LEU A 71 0.26 8.00 -9.76
C LEU A 71 -1.02 7.96 -10.62
N ARG A 72 -1.63 9.11 -10.93
CA ARG A 72 -2.79 9.21 -11.81
C ARG A 72 -2.42 9.28 -13.29
N ASP A 73 -1.15 9.51 -13.62
CA ASP A 73 -0.68 9.54 -14.99
C ASP A 73 -0.61 8.11 -15.56
N PRO A 74 -1.45 7.76 -16.57
CA PRO A 74 -1.44 6.42 -17.15
C PRO A 74 -0.15 6.12 -17.94
N THR A 75 0.58 7.17 -18.34
CA THR A 75 1.82 7.05 -19.12
C THR A 75 3.06 6.88 -18.25
N LEU A 76 2.92 7.04 -16.93
CA LEU A 76 4.02 6.93 -15.99
C LEU A 76 4.66 5.54 -16.05
N ALA A 77 5.97 5.48 -16.27
CA ALA A 77 6.72 4.24 -16.32
C ALA A 77 6.65 3.49 -14.98
N ARG A 78 6.59 2.15 -15.06
CA ARG A 78 6.46 1.26 -13.88
C ARG A 78 7.46 1.56 -12.75
N PRO A 79 8.78 1.77 -13.00
CA PRO A 79 9.72 2.05 -11.91
C PRO A 79 9.43 3.38 -11.19
N ALA A 80 9.09 4.43 -11.93
CA ALA A 80 8.69 5.71 -11.37
C ALA A 80 7.38 5.59 -10.56
N ARG A 81 6.42 4.79 -11.05
CA ARG A 81 5.18 4.49 -10.33
C ARG A 81 5.45 3.79 -8.99
N LEU A 82 6.35 2.82 -8.97
CA LEU A 82 6.77 2.15 -7.74
C LEU A 82 7.43 3.15 -6.77
N PHE A 83 8.31 4.03 -7.26
CA PHE A 83 8.93 5.08 -6.44
C PHE A 83 7.89 5.99 -5.77
N PHE A 84 6.88 6.46 -6.50
CA PHE A 84 5.84 7.31 -5.92
C PHE A 84 4.95 6.55 -4.94
N ALA A 85 4.62 5.28 -5.20
CA ALA A 85 3.87 4.46 -4.25
C ALA A 85 4.66 4.21 -2.95
N GLN A 86 5.96 3.91 -3.04
CA GLN A 86 6.85 3.79 -1.88
C GLN A 86 6.98 5.11 -1.13
N THR A 87 7.07 6.23 -1.85
CA THR A 87 7.10 7.57 -1.26
C THR A 87 5.83 7.81 -0.45
N LEU A 88 4.64 7.58 -1.02
CA LEU A 88 3.38 7.76 -0.27
C LEU A 88 3.27 6.84 0.94
N ARG A 89 3.71 5.58 0.83
CA ARG A 89 3.77 4.70 2.00
C ARG A 89 4.66 5.30 3.09
N GLN A 90 5.90 5.67 2.76
CA GLN A 90 6.84 6.22 3.73
C GLN A 90 6.29 7.50 4.38
N LYS A 91 5.74 8.42 3.59
CA LYS A 91 5.15 9.65 4.13
C LYS A 91 3.91 9.37 4.98
N THR A 92 3.08 8.41 4.60
CA THR A 92 1.92 7.99 5.42
C THR A 92 2.35 7.35 6.72
N ARG A 93 3.44 6.59 6.68
CA ARG A 93 4.04 5.95 7.84
C ARG A 93 4.61 6.98 8.82
N HIS A 94 5.27 8.04 8.34
CA HIS A 94 6.08 8.91 9.20
C HIS A 94 5.52 10.33 9.41
N ASP A 95 4.81 10.88 8.42
CA ASP A 95 4.49 12.32 8.36
C ASP A 95 2.97 12.57 8.31
N VAL A 96 2.13 11.52 8.38
CA VAL A 96 0.67 11.67 8.19
C VAL A 96 0.00 12.53 9.26
N LEU A 97 0.56 12.50 10.48
CA LEU A 97 0.08 13.30 11.60
C LEU A 97 0.50 14.79 11.48
N ASP A 98 1.48 15.09 10.62
CA ASP A 98 1.91 16.47 10.32
C ASP A 98 0.97 17.16 9.33
N LEU A 99 0.04 16.43 8.71
CA LEU A 99 -0.99 17.02 7.86
C LEU A 99 -1.92 17.93 8.70
N PRO A 100 -2.22 19.14 8.22
CA PRO A 100 -2.72 20.24 9.05
C PRO A 100 -4.10 19.99 9.65
N ASP A 101 -4.94 19.19 8.99
CA ASP A 101 -6.31 18.94 9.39
C ASP A 101 -6.82 17.55 8.97
N HIS A 102 -7.96 17.18 9.55
CA HIS A 102 -8.67 15.95 9.23
C HIS A 102 -9.08 15.89 7.74
N ALA A 103 -9.41 17.04 7.14
CA ALA A 103 -9.82 17.10 5.74
C ALA A 103 -8.68 16.69 4.79
N SER A 104 -7.45 17.05 5.10
CA SER A 104 -6.24 16.70 4.35
C SER A 104 -5.98 15.20 4.42
N ARG A 105 -6.15 14.58 5.61
CA ARG A 105 -6.05 13.12 5.78
C ARG A 105 -7.15 12.38 5.02
N ALA A 106 -8.38 12.90 5.05
CA ALA A 106 -9.49 12.33 4.28
C ALA A 106 -9.28 12.47 2.75
N ALA A 107 -8.72 13.59 2.29
CA ALA A 107 -8.36 13.80 0.89
C ALA A 107 -7.22 12.87 0.44
N LEU A 108 -6.22 12.64 1.30
CA LEU A 108 -5.18 11.64 1.07
C LEU A 108 -5.77 10.24 0.93
N ARG A 109 -6.66 9.84 1.85
CA ARG A 109 -7.39 8.56 1.76
C ARG A 109 -8.09 8.41 0.40
N GLU A 110 -8.87 9.42 0.01
CA GLU A 110 -9.57 9.40 -1.26
C GLU A 110 -8.61 9.27 -2.45
N SER A 111 -7.50 10.00 -2.42
CA SER A 111 -6.48 9.89 -3.46
C SER A 111 -5.82 8.51 -3.51
N LEU A 112 -5.48 7.91 -2.37
CA LEU A 112 -4.88 6.58 -2.32
C LEU A 112 -5.86 5.50 -2.82
N CYS A 113 -7.11 5.56 -2.38
CA CYS A 113 -8.15 4.64 -2.85
C CYS A 113 -8.43 4.83 -4.35
N ALA A 114 -8.44 6.05 -4.87
CA ALA A 114 -8.57 6.29 -6.30
C ALA A 114 -7.36 5.77 -7.09
N SER A 115 -6.14 6.00 -6.60
CA SER A 115 -4.91 5.52 -7.25
C SER A 115 -4.82 4.00 -7.28
N VAL A 116 -5.10 3.30 -6.17
CA VAL A 116 -5.01 1.84 -6.13
C VAL A 116 -6.05 1.15 -7.02
N ALA A 117 -7.17 1.82 -7.30
CA ALA A 117 -8.21 1.37 -8.23
C ALA A 117 -7.80 1.49 -9.72
N LEU A 118 -6.77 2.27 -10.05
CA LEU A 118 -6.36 2.46 -11.44
C LEU A 118 -5.89 1.13 -12.03
N PRO A 119 -6.31 0.74 -13.25
CA PRO A 119 -5.96 -0.56 -13.84
C PRO A 119 -4.44 -0.83 -13.87
N ALA A 120 -3.66 0.21 -14.14
CA ALA A 120 -2.20 0.15 -14.22
C ALA A 120 -1.53 -0.12 -12.85
N ILE A 121 -2.24 0.14 -11.74
CA ILE A 121 -1.78 -0.12 -10.38
C ILE A 121 -2.40 -1.40 -9.85
N ALA A 122 -3.71 -1.58 -9.99
CA ALA A 122 -4.43 -2.75 -9.51
C ALA A 122 -3.90 -4.06 -10.12
N GLY A 123 -3.37 -4.02 -11.35
CA GLY A 123 -2.70 -5.18 -11.99
C GLY A 123 -1.23 -5.39 -11.61
N ASP A 124 -0.56 -4.43 -10.95
CA ASP A 124 0.86 -4.52 -10.60
C ASP A 124 1.03 -4.80 -9.11
N VAL A 125 1.32 -6.08 -8.78
CA VAL A 125 1.43 -6.58 -7.40
C VAL A 125 2.32 -5.70 -6.53
N LEU A 126 3.50 -5.28 -7.04
CA LEU A 126 4.45 -4.51 -6.23
C LEU A 126 3.93 -3.11 -5.93
N VAL A 127 3.38 -2.41 -6.93
CA VAL A 127 2.87 -1.04 -6.77
C VAL A 127 1.60 -1.05 -5.91
N ARG A 128 0.69 -1.99 -6.19
CA ARG A 128 -0.55 -2.19 -5.44
C ARG A 128 -0.27 -2.42 -3.96
N LEU A 129 0.67 -3.31 -3.64
CA LEU A 129 1.03 -3.61 -2.26
C LEU A 129 1.57 -2.40 -1.51
N GLN A 130 2.41 -1.56 -2.15
CA GLN A 130 2.89 -0.32 -1.51
C GLN A 130 1.75 0.65 -1.17
N LEU A 131 0.75 0.78 -2.04
CA LEU A 131 -0.42 1.62 -1.74
C LEU A 131 -1.36 0.97 -0.71
N CYS A 132 -1.52 -0.34 -0.70
CA CYS A 132 -2.27 -1.04 0.34
C CYS A 132 -1.63 -0.86 1.73
N LEU A 133 -0.29 -0.89 1.78
CA LEU A 133 0.46 -0.59 3.00
C LEU A 133 0.32 0.87 3.41
N ALA A 134 0.32 1.82 2.47
CA ALA A 134 0.01 3.21 2.76
C ALA A 134 -1.42 3.39 3.32
N LEU A 135 -2.41 2.70 2.76
CA LEU A 135 -3.79 2.71 3.24
C LEU A 135 -3.91 2.10 4.64
N ALA A 136 -3.19 1.01 4.93
CA ALA A 136 -3.12 0.43 6.26
C ALA A 136 -2.46 1.38 7.27
N ASP A 137 -1.31 1.96 6.93
CA ASP A 137 -0.63 2.98 7.74
C ASP A 137 -1.56 4.18 8.03
N LEU A 138 -2.40 4.58 7.08
CA LEU A 138 -3.40 5.65 7.24
C LEU A 138 -4.56 5.21 8.15
N ALA A 139 -5.06 3.98 8.00
CA ALA A 139 -6.14 3.45 8.83
C ALA A 139 -5.74 3.33 10.30
N LEU A 140 -4.47 3.01 10.56
CA LEU A 140 -3.93 2.80 11.90
C LEU A 140 -3.57 4.11 12.63
N GLN A 141 -3.13 5.13 11.90
CA GLN A 141 -2.70 6.42 12.47
C GLN A 141 -3.74 7.53 12.33
N GLY A 142 -4.68 7.41 11.40
CA GLY A 142 -5.71 8.40 11.13
C GLY A 142 -7.01 8.16 11.90
N GLU A 143 -7.89 9.14 11.83
CA GLU A 143 -9.27 9.08 12.34
C GLU A 143 -10.20 8.32 11.37
N TRP A 144 -9.69 7.27 10.72
CA TRP A 144 -10.49 6.46 9.81
C TRP A 144 -11.29 5.44 10.61
N GLU A 145 -12.54 5.75 10.92
CA GLU A 145 -13.39 4.96 11.80
C GLU A 145 -13.58 3.49 11.37
N ARG A 146 -13.97 3.25 10.12
CA ARG A 146 -14.35 1.92 9.62
C ARG A 146 -13.58 1.54 8.35
N PRO A 147 -12.26 1.30 8.44
CA PRO A 147 -11.42 1.13 7.25
C PRO A 147 -11.75 -0.09 6.41
N VAL A 148 -12.02 -1.23 7.04
CA VAL A 148 -12.38 -2.45 6.33
C VAL A 148 -13.76 -2.34 5.65
N PRO A 149 -14.85 -1.97 6.35
CA PRO A 149 -16.16 -1.78 5.70
C PRO A 149 -16.13 -0.76 4.56
N ASP A 150 -15.43 0.37 4.74
CA ASP A 150 -15.32 1.40 3.70
C ASP A 150 -14.59 0.88 2.45
N MET A 151 -13.53 0.08 2.63
CA MET A 151 -12.81 -0.55 1.52
C MET A 151 -13.67 -1.60 0.81
N LEU A 152 -14.35 -2.47 1.56
CA LEU A 152 -15.27 -3.48 1.01
C LEU A 152 -16.40 -2.83 0.21
N ALA A 153 -17.05 -1.81 0.75
CA ALA A 153 -18.11 -1.08 0.06
C ALA A 153 -17.63 -0.43 -1.25
N ARG A 154 -16.37 0.03 -1.28
CA ARG A 154 -15.78 0.69 -2.45
C ARG A 154 -15.37 -0.29 -3.55
N PHE A 155 -14.72 -1.40 -3.17
CA PHE A 155 -14.08 -2.31 -4.13
C PHE A 155 -14.89 -3.58 -4.41
N SER A 156 -15.85 -3.92 -3.55
CA SER A 156 -16.79 -5.04 -3.70
C SER A 156 -18.22 -4.61 -3.31
N PRO A 157 -18.82 -3.64 -4.02
CA PRO A 157 -20.15 -3.16 -3.70
C PRO A 157 -21.21 -4.28 -3.87
N PRO A 158 -22.27 -4.28 -3.03
CA PRO A 158 -23.31 -5.28 -3.11
C PRO A 158 -24.06 -5.24 -4.46
N GLY A 159 -24.40 -6.41 -4.99
CA GLY A 159 -25.22 -6.55 -6.20
C GLY A 159 -24.46 -6.65 -7.52
N ALA A 160 -23.12 -6.59 -7.52
CA ALA A 160 -22.30 -6.88 -8.69
C ALA A 160 -20.98 -7.57 -8.28
N PRO A 161 -20.48 -8.54 -9.07
CA PRO A 161 -19.17 -9.12 -8.82
C PRO A 161 -18.08 -8.05 -8.98
N ALA A 162 -17.18 -7.97 -8.00
CA ALA A 162 -16.03 -7.08 -8.06
C ALA A 162 -15.13 -7.43 -9.25
N PRO A 163 -14.55 -6.45 -9.97
CA PRO A 163 -13.50 -6.72 -10.95
C PRO A 163 -12.35 -7.51 -10.30
N PRO A 164 -11.73 -8.51 -10.97
CA PRO A 164 -10.65 -9.30 -10.37
C PRO A 164 -9.51 -8.45 -9.78
N ALA A 165 -9.17 -7.35 -10.44
CA ALA A 165 -8.15 -6.42 -9.95
C ALA A 165 -8.55 -5.74 -8.63
N HIS A 166 -9.83 -5.39 -8.45
CA HIS A 166 -10.33 -4.83 -7.18
C HIS A 166 -10.37 -5.88 -6.07
N THR A 167 -10.70 -7.13 -6.39
CA THR A 167 -10.61 -8.25 -5.45
C THR A 167 -9.17 -8.40 -4.92
N ARG A 168 -8.16 -8.32 -5.80
CA ARG A 168 -6.75 -8.37 -5.38
C ARG A 168 -6.32 -7.16 -4.54
N VAL A 169 -6.88 -5.96 -4.78
CA VAL A 169 -6.69 -4.79 -3.88
C VAL A 169 -7.22 -5.07 -2.48
N LEU A 170 -8.42 -5.64 -2.37
CA LEU A 170 -9.03 -5.98 -1.09
C LEU A 170 -8.22 -7.04 -0.35
N ILE A 171 -7.81 -8.11 -1.03
CA ILE A 171 -6.96 -9.15 -0.43
C ILE A 171 -5.65 -8.55 0.11
N ASP A 172 -4.93 -7.75 -0.70
CA ASP A 172 -3.67 -7.15 -0.26
C ASP A 172 -3.87 -6.21 0.93
N PHE A 173 -4.91 -5.36 0.91
CA PHE A 173 -5.23 -4.46 2.03
C PHE A 173 -5.59 -5.22 3.30
N LEU A 174 -6.48 -6.22 3.19
CA LEU A 174 -6.90 -7.04 4.32
C LEU A 174 -5.74 -7.83 4.89
N ARG A 175 -4.80 -8.32 4.07
CA ARG A 175 -3.63 -9.05 4.56
C ARG A 175 -2.69 -8.16 5.36
N VAL A 176 -2.35 -6.98 4.83
CA VAL A 176 -1.32 -6.13 5.45
C VAL A 176 -1.83 -5.33 6.64
N LEU A 177 -3.13 -5.12 6.77
CA LEU A 177 -3.71 -4.34 7.87
C LEU A 177 -3.41 -4.91 9.28
N PRO A 178 -3.69 -6.20 9.58
CA PRO A 178 -3.32 -6.80 10.86
C PRO A 178 -1.80 -6.93 11.05
N GLU A 179 -1.05 -7.14 9.97
CA GLU A 179 0.43 -7.21 10.01
C GLU A 179 1.04 -5.87 10.43
N GLU A 180 0.56 -4.75 9.88
CA GLU A 180 1.06 -3.40 10.24
C GLU A 180 0.61 -2.98 11.64
N LEU A 181 -0.56 -3.43 12.13
CA LEU A 181 -0.97 -3.20 13.52
C LEU A 181 -0.01 -3.89 14.50
N ASN A 182 0.35 -5.15 14.23
CA ASN A 182 1.17 -5.97 15.12
C ASN A 182 2.69 -5.84 14.88
N GLY A 183 3.11 -5.07 13.88
CA GLY A 183 4.52 -4.84 13.53
C GLY A 183 5.34 -4.03 14.54
N GLY A 184 4.78 -3.71 15.72
CA GLY A 184 5.49 -3.06 16.83
C GLY A 184 5.92 -1.61 16.60
N ARG A 185 5.38 -0.96 15.55
CA ARG A 185 5.76 0.40 15.16
C ARG A 185 5.01 1.49 15.90
N LEU A 186 3.72 1.27 16.14
CA LEU A 186 2.84 2.26 16.75
C LEU A 186 3.30 2.50 18.19
N GLN A 187 3.61 3.74 18.52
CA GLN A 187 4.02 4.16 19.87
C GLN A 187 2.78 4.40 20.73
N LEU A 188 1.95 3.37 20.86
CA LEU A 188 0.69 3.39 21.62
C LEU A 188 0.84 2.56 22.88
N ASP A 189 0.15 2.96 23.95
CA ASP A 189 0.05 2.13 25.14
C ASP A 189 -0.83 0.90 24.87
N ARG A 190 -0.82 -0.07 25.81
CA ARG A 190 -1.58 -1.32 25.67
C ARG A 190 -3.07 -1.08 25.46
N ARG A 191 -3.66 -0.11 26.16
CA ARG A 191 -5.10 0.16 26.08
C ARG A 191 -5.44 0.76 24.72
N GLN A 192 -4.66 1.74 24.28
CA GLN A 192 -4.79 2.34 22.95
C GLN A 192 -4.65 1.30 21.83
N MET A 193 -3.72 0.35 21.96
CA MET A 193 -3.57 -0.76 21.01
C MET A 193 -4.80 -1.67 20.99
N ILE A 194 -5.39 -1.99 22.15
CA ILE A 194 -6.62 -2.80 22.22
C ILE A 194 -7.79 -2.05 21.58
N ASP A 195 -7.98 -0.78 21.92
CA ASP A 195 -9.06 0.06 21.38
C ASP A 195 -8.92 0.20 19.85
N LEU A 196 -7.69 0.34 19.34
CA LEU A 196 -7.39 0.38 17.93
C LEU A 196 -7.70 -0.96 17.23
N ALA A 197 -7.27 -2.08 17.82
CA ALA A 197 -7.54 -3.42 17.29
C ALA A 197 -9.05 -3.72 17.25
N GLU A 198 -9.78 -3.34 18.30
CA GLU A 198 -11.24 -3.47 18.37
C GLU A 198 -11.91 -2.72 17.22
N ARG A 199 -11.54 -1.44 17.05
CA ARG A 199 -12.11 -0.58 16.03
C ARG A 199 -11.78 -1.03 14.61
N VAL A 200 -10.53 -1.38 14.33
CA VAL A 200 -10.05 -1.63 12.96
C VAL A 200 -10.20 -3.08 12.50
N LEU A 201 -10.03 -4.05 13.41
CA LEU A 201 -10.00 -5.48 13.08
C LEU A 201 -11.23 -6.21 13.62
N ARG A 202 -11.43 -6.21 14.95
CA ARG A 202 -12.47 -7.03 15.60
C ARG A 202 -13.87 -6.69 15.10
N SER A 203 -14.17 -5.40 15.00
CA SER A 203 -15.47 -4.93 14.51
C SER A 203 -15.78 -5.32 13.04
N ALA A 204 -14.77 -5.72 12.27
CA ALA A 204 -14.87 -6.07 10.86
C ALA A 204 -14.51 -7.54 10.57
N ALA A 205 -14.23 -8.36 11.59
CA ALA A 205 -13.76 -9.73 11.42
C ALA A 205 -14.77 -10.63 10.69
N ASP A 206 -16.06 -10.53 11.03
CA ASP A 206 -17.11 -11.34 10.41
C ASP A 206 -17.32 -10.97 8.92
N GLU A 207 -17.34 -9.67 8.61
CA GLU A 207 -17.47 -9.18 7.24
C GLU A 207 -16.25 -9.56 6.39
N THR A 208 -15.06 -9.50 6.99
CA THR A 208 -13.81 -9.93 6.34
C THR A 208 -13.82 -11.41 6.04
N LEU A 209 -14.20 -12.24 7.02
CA LEU A 209 -14.27 -13.69 6.83
C LEU A 209 -15.26 -14.05 5.72
N GLN A 210 -16.45 -13.44 5.73
CA GLN A 210 -17.47 -13.65 4.71
C GLN A 210 -16.96 -13.30 3.31
N PHE A 211 -16.28 -12.15 3.18
CA PHE A 211 -15.67 -11.76 1.92
C PHE A 211 -14.61 -12.78 1.45
N LEU A 212 -13.66 -13.13 2.32
CA LEU A 212 -12.55 -14.05 1.98
C LEU A 212 -13.07 -15.43 1.57
N LEU A 213 -14.08 -15.97 2.27
CA LEU A 213 -14.71 -17.25 1.90
C LEU A 213 -15.38 -17.17 0.53
N GLY A 214 -16.09 -16.09 0.23
CA GLY A 214 -16.71 -15.90 -1.09
C GLY A 214 -15.68 -15.80 -2.21
N VAL A 215 -14.55 -15.13 -1.96
CA VAL A 215 -13.45 -15.07 -2.94
C VAL A 215 -12.76 -16.42 -3.10
N LEU A 216 -12.58 -17.18 -2.03
CA LEU A 216 -12.03 -18.53 -2.08
C LEU A 216 -12.92 -19.45 -2.94
N GLU A 217 -14.23 -19.44 -2.70
CA GLU A 217 -15.19 -20.22 -3.48
C GLU A 217 -15.14 -19.86 -4.97
N ALA A 218 -15.11 -18.56 -5.29
CA ALA A 218 -14.97 -18.10 -6.67
C ALA A 218 -13.64 -18.53 -7.30
N GLY A 219 -12.54 -18.48 -6.54
CA GLY A 219 -11.21 -18.94 -6.98
C GLY A 219 -11.16 -20.43 -7.26
N VAL A 220 -11.79 -21.24 -6.42
CA VAL A 220 -11.93 -22.70 -6.62
C VAL A 220 -12.75 -22.99 -7.87
N HIS A 221 -13.89 -22.32 -8.06
CA HIS A 221 -14.74 -22.49 -9.24
C HIS A 221 -14.01 -22.10 -10.54
N ALA A 222 -13.17 -21.06 -10.48
CA ALA A 222 -12.38 -20.60 -11.62
C ALA A 222 -11.08 -21.39 -11.85
N GLY A 223 -10.66 -22.24 -10.90
CA GLY A 223 -9.34 -22.89 -10.93
C GLY A 223 -8.16 -21.92 -10.79
N ASP A 224 -8.37 -20.76 -10.15
CA ASP A 224 -7.31 -19.76 -9.91
C ASP A 224 -6.56 -20.10 -8.61
N GLU A 225 -5.53 -20.92 -8.73
CA GLU A 225 -4.71 -21.37 -7.58
C GLU A 225 -3.97 -20.20 -6.91
N ASP A 226 -3.52 -19.20 -7.67
CA ASP A 226 -2.86 -18.01 -7.14
C ASP A 226 -3.83 -17.20 -6.26
N LEU A 227 -5.11 -17.10 -6.66
CA LEU A 227 -6.15 -16.46 -5.85
C LEU A 227 -6.41 -17.24 -4.56
N GLN A 228 -6.53 -18.56 -4.67
CA GLN A 228 -6.73 -19.43 -3.52
C GLN A 228 -5.59 -19.27 -2.51
N ALA A 229 -4.33 -19.30 -2.96
CA ALA A 229 -3.16 -19.12 -2.10
C ALA A 229 -3.11 -17.74 -1.42
N GLU A 230 -3.41 -16.65 -2.14
CA GLU A 230 -3.44 -15.31 -1.58
C GLU A 230 -4.55 -15.15 -0.53
N VAL A 231 -5.74 -15.71 -0.76
CA VAL A 231 -6.85 -15.70 0.20
C VAL A 231 -6.51 -16.50 1.45
N LEU A 232 -5.94 -17.70 1.31
CA LEU A 232 -5.52 -18.52 2.45
C LEU A 232 -4.45 -17.82 3.30
N THR A 233 -3.47 -17.19 2.65
CA THR A 233 -2.44 -16.40 3.35
C THR A 233 -3.06 -15.21 4.09
N THR A 234 -4.11 -14.60 3.52
CA THR A 234 -4.84 -13.52 4.17
C THR A 234 -5.59 -14.03 5.40
N ILE A 235 -6.28 -15.17 5.31
CA ILE A 235 -6.96 -15.79 6.45
C ILE A 235 -5.95 -16.16 7.55
N GLU A 236 -4.77 -16.67 7.19
CA GLU A 236 -3.69 -16.94 8.15
C GLU A 236 -3.27 -15.68 8.90
N SER A 237 -3.09 -14.56 8.18
CA SER A 237 -2.77 -13.27 8.79
C SER A 237 -3.86 -12.83 9.78
N TRP A 238 -5.14 -13.02 9.44
CA TRP A 238 -6.24 -12.68 10.34
C TRP A 238 -6.38 -13.61 11.55
N LEU A 239 -6.03 -14.89 11.41
CA LEU A 239 -5.94 -15.83 12.53
C LEU A 239 -4.81 -15.47 13.51
N ARG A 240 -3.65 -15.11 12.96
CA ARG A 240 -2.44 -14.82 13.75
C ARG A 240 -2.52 -13.44 14.41
N ASP A 241 -2.95 -12.45 13.65
CA ASP A 241 -2.79 -11.02 13.95
C ASP A 241 -4.12 -10.23 13.94
N GLY A 242 -5.18 -10.79 13.33
CA GLY A 242 -6.47 -10.11 13.04
C GLY A 242 -7.63 -10.35 14.01
N ASP A 243 -7.40 -11.10 15.08
CA ASP A 243 -8.41 -11.50 16.08
C ASP A 243 -9.58 -12.34 15.52
N LEU A 244 -9.31 -13.12 14.49
CA LEU A 244 -10.31 -14.04 13.95
C LEU A 244 -10.36 -15.33 14.79
N ASP A 245 -11.54 -15.63 15.35
CA ASP A 245 -11.72 -16.79 16.23
C ASP A 245 -11.59 -18.11 15.44
N ALA A 246 -10.65 -18.95 15.83
CA ALA A 246 -10.42 -20.26 15.22
C ALA A 246 -11.67 -21.17 15.27
N VAL A 247 -12.54 -21.00 16.27
CA VAL A 247 -13.81 -21.73 16.34
C VAL A 247 -14.71 -21.34 15.18
N LYS A 248 -14.82 -20.04 14.88
CA LYS A 248 -15.61 -19.56 13.73
C LYS A 248 -15.10 -20.12 12.41
N ILE A 249 -13.78 -20.27 12.25
CA ILE A 249 -13.21 -20.90 11.04
C ILE A 249 -13.58 -22.38 10.96
N SER A 250 -13.54 -23.10 12.08
CA SER A 250 -13.84 -24.53 12.10
C SER A 250 -15.27 -24.84 11.65
N ASP A 251 -16.20 -23.90 11.84
CA ASP A 251 -17.58 -23.97 11.37
C ASP A 251 -17.76 -23.61 9.89
N THR A 252 -16.70 -23.24 9.18
CA THR A 252 -16.73 -22.89 7.75
C THR A 252 -16.23 -24.05 6.88
N PRO A 253 -16.62 -24.11 5.59
CA PRO A 253 -16.15 -25.14 4.66
C PRO A 253 -14.64 -25.15 4.42
N ILE A 254 -13.90 -24.12 4.87
CA ILE A 254 -12.47 -23.97 4.58
C ILE A 254 -11.63 -25.11 5.14
N THR A 255 -11.99 -25.67 6.29
CA THR A 255 -11.25 -26.77 6.91
C THR A 255 -11.33 -28.02 6.02
N GLN A 256 -12.51 -28.29 5.45
CA GLN A 256 -12.71 -29.42 4.53
C GLN A 256 -11.95 -29.19 3.22
N TYR A 257 -11.99 -27.97 2.70
CA TYR A 257 -11.23 -27.59 1.51
C TYR A 257 -9.71 -27.73 1.72
N LEU A 258 -9.17 -27.24 2.84
CA LEU A 258 -7.75 -27.40 3.19
C LEU A 258 -7.35 -28.87 3.31
N ILE A 259 -8.19 -29.70 3.95
CA ILE A 259 -7.96 -31.14 4.03
C ILE A 259 -7.92 -31.75 2.63
N HIS A 260 -8.83 -31.36 1.74
CA HIS A 260 -8.87 -31.84 0.37
C HIS A 260 -7.61 -31.46 -0.42
N CYS A 261 -7.14 -30.21 -0.32
CA CYS A 261 -5.90 -29.76 -0.97
C CYS A 261 -4.64 -30.49 -0.48
N LEU A 262 -4.66 -31.00 0.76
CA LEU A 262 -3.54 -31.75 1.35
C LEU A 262 -3.59 -33.25 1.05
N GLN A 263 -4.68 -33.75 0.44
CA GLN A 263 -4.73 -35.14 -0.01
C GLN A 263 -3.78 -35.33 -1.20
N PRO A 264 -2.90 -36.34 -1.17
CA PRO A 264 -2.03 -36.62 -2.31
C PRO A 264 -2.90 -36.94 -3.54
N GLU A 265 -2.58 -36.34 -4.69
CA GLU A 265 -3.20 -36.72 -5.96
C GLU A 265 -3.00 -38.22 -6.15
N HIS A 266 -4.09 -38.98 -6.16
CA HIS A 266 -4.03 -40.40 -6.47
C HIS A 266 -3.67 -40.54 -7.96
N PRO A 267 -2.63 -41.33 -8.30
CA PRO A 267 -2.19 -41.52 -9.68
C PRO A 267 -3.21 -42.21 -10.58
#